data_AF-A0A0A8UPC9-F1
#
_entry.id   AF-A0A0A8UPC9-F1
#
_cell.length_a   1.000
_cell.length_b   1.000
_cell.length_c   1.000
_cell.angle_alpha   90.00
_cell.angle_beta   90.00
_cell.angle_gamma   90.00
#
_symmetry.space_group_name_H-M   'P 1'
#
loop_
_entity.id
_entity.type
_entity.pdbx_description
1 polymer ?
#
loop_
_entity_poly.entity_id
_entity_poly.type
_entity_poly.pdbx_seq_one_letter_code
_entity_poly.pdbx_strand_id
1 'polypeptide(L)'
;MSGDTFNALIKAQSIRAMQHLMLHEKMNYRKEVNELAETCSNVLQQHTNSVDVIVQLMETSMTSNYLQTLKTVQNVLELCQEERGKTVANSFYGGRESDRLAKRITALEKSKTMSPLDIMDQIVNDVLIEASIKYDSANP
;
A
#
# COMPACT_ATOMS: atom_id res chain seq x y z
N MET A 1 -2.74 0.62 25.18
CA MET A 1 -3.29 -0.28 24.16
C MET A 1 -2.81 -1.69 24.44
N SER A 2 -3.63 -2.73 24.21
CA SER A 2 -3.20 -4.13 24.36
C SER A 2 -2.44 -4.61 23.11
N GLY A 3 -1.61 -5.65 23.26
CA GLY A 3 -0.87 -6.27 22.14
C GLY A 3 -1.79 -6.70 20.97
N ASP A 4 -3.01 -7.15 21.27
CA ASP A 4 -4.00 -7.51 20.25
C ASP A 4 -4.47 -6.33 19.40
N THR A 5 -4.53 -5.13 19.99
CA THR A 5 -4.91 -3.90 19.27
C THR A 5 -3.82 -3.53 18.27
N PHE A 6 -2.54 -3.63 18.66
CA PHE A 6 -1.42 -3.37 17.77
C PHE A 6 -1.36 -4.38 16.61
N ASN A 7 -1.56 -5.67 16.90
CA ASN A 7 -1.57 -6.70 15.87
C ASN A 7 -2.69 -6.45 14.84
N ALA A 8 -3.88 -6.02 15.30
CA ALA A 8 -4.98 -5.67 14.39
C ALA A 8 -4.65 -4.45 13.52
N LEU A 9 -3.99 -3.43 14.08
CA LEU A 9 -3.56 -2.25 13.35
C LEU A 9 -2.51 -2.59 12.28
N ILE A 10 -1.48 -3.35 12.63
CA ILE A 10 -0.43 -3.78 11.70
C ILE A 10 -1.04 -4.51 10.51
N LYS A 11 -1.96 -5.45 10.76
CA LYS A 11 -2.67 -6.16 9.68
C LYS A 11 -3.44 -5.19 8.78
N ALA A 12 -4.26 -4.32 9.37
CA ALA A 12 -5.10 -3.41 8.60
C ALA A 12 -4.28 -2.40 7.77
N GLN A 13 -3.25 -1.82 8.36
CA GLN A 13 -2.34 -0.88 7.69
C GLN A 13 -1.53 -1.57 6.59
N SER A 14 -1.05 -2.80 6.80
CA SER A 14 -0.34 -3.57 5.76
C SER A 14 -1.23 -3.82 4.54
N ILE A 15 -2.49 -4.19 4.78
CA ILE A 15 -3.48 -4.39 3.71
C ILE A 15 -3.71 -3.08 2.94
N ARG A 16 -3.87 -1.95 3.64
CA ARG A 16 -4.07 -0.64 3.00
C ARG A 16 -2.83 -0.17 2.25
N ALA A 17 -1.63 -0.35 2.80
CA ALA A 17 -0.37 -0.04 2.14
C ALA A 17 -0.25 -0.82 0.82
N MET A 18 -0.52 -2.13 0.84
CA MET A 18 -0.56 -2.96 -0.38
C MET A 18 -1.57 -2.43 -1.39
N GLN A 19 -2.79 -2.10 -0.95
CA GLN A 19 -3.81 -1.55 -1.82
C GLN A 19 -3.37 -0.23 -2.46
N HIS A 20 -2.85 0.73 -1.70
CA HIS A 20 -2.40 2.01 -2.23
C HIS A 20 -1.17 1.87 -3.13
N LEU A 21 -0.26 0.94 -2.83
CA LEU A 21 0.88 0.63 -3.69
C LEU A 21 0.41 0.13 -5.06
N MET A 22 -0.47 -0.88 -5.08
CA MET A 22 -0.99 -1.46 -6.31
C MET A 22 -1.92 -0.51 -7.08
N LEU A 23 -2.60 0.38 -6.36
CA LEU A 23 -3.33 1.49 -6.96
C LEU A 23 -2.42 2.66 -7.32
N HIS A 24 -1.09 2.59 -7.22
CA HIS A 24 -0.18 3.70 -7.54
C HIS A 24 -0.54 5.05 -6.85
N GLU A 25 -1.15 4.99 -5.67
CA GLU A 25 -1.56 6.16 -4.88
C GLU A 25 -0.44 6.58 -3.93
N LYS A 26 0.64 7.13 -4.50
CA LYS A 26 1.90 7.40 -3.77
C LYS A 26 1.75 8.15 -2.44
N MET A 27 0.83 9.12 -2.38
CA MET A 27 0.58 9.90 -1.15
C MET A 27 -0.05 9.04 -0.06
N ASN A 28 -1.09 8.29 -0.42
CA ASN A 28 -1.80 7.39 0.50
C ASN A 28 -0.89 6.24 0.94
N TYR A 29 -0.09 5.70 0.01
CA TYR A 29 0.91 4.69 0.28
C TYR A 29 1.91 5.16 1.35
N ARG A 30 2.54 6.33 1.15
CA ARG A 30 3.48 6.90 2.12
C ARG A 30 2.85 7.15 3.49
N LYS A 31 1.60 7.60 3.50
CA LYS A 31 0.85 7.80 4.74
C LYS A 31 0.71 6.49 5.52
N GLU A 32 0.22 5.42 4.87
CA GLU A 32 0.05 4.12 5.53
C GLU A 32 1.39 3.52 5.96
N VAL A 33 2.46 3.64 5.16
CA VAL A 33 3.82 3.22 5.55
C VAL A 33 4.28 3.93 6.81
N ASN A 34 4.07 5.25 6.90
CA ASN A 34 4.46 6.02 8.07
C ASN A 34 3.67 5.63 9.34
N GLU A 35 2.36 5.45 9.21
CA GLU A 35 1.50 5.01 10.32
C GLU A 35 1.82 3.58 10.77
N LEU A 36 2.13 2.70 9.82
CA LEU A 36 2.57 1.34 10.09
C LEU A 36 3.92 1.32 10.79
N ALA A 37 4.90 2.09 10.31
CA ALA A 37 6.21 2.24 10.92
C ALA A 37 6.13 2.76 12.37
N GLU A 38 5.26 3.74 12.64
CA GLU A 38 4.98 4.22 14.00
C GLU A 38 4.40 3.13 14.89
N THR A 39 3.43 2.38 14.36
CA THR A 39 2.81 1.24 15.06
C THR A 39 3.84 0.16 15.39
N CYS A 40 4.71 -0.19 14.43
CA CYS A 40 5.79 -1.15 14.60
C CYS A 40 6.82 -0.68 15.64
N SER A 41 7.27 0.58 15.57
CA SER A 41 8.19 1.16 16.55
C SER A 41 7.64 1.09 17.99
N ASN A 42 6.36 1.43 18.16
CA ASN A 42 5.69 1.37 19.47
C ASN A 42 5.64 -0.06 20.04
N VAL A 43 5.37 -1.06 19.20
CA VAL A 43 5.36 -2.47 19.61
C VAL A 43 6.75 -2.96 20.01
N LEU A 44 7.78 -2.56 19.26
CA LEU A 44 9.17 -2.92 19.55
C LEU A 44 9.65 -2.29 20.87
N GLN A 45 9.29 -1.05 21.14
CA GLN A 45 9.60 -0.37 22.41
C GLN A 45 8.92 -1.02 23.62
N GLN A 46 7.73 -1.59 23.43
CA GLN A 46 7.00 -2.30 24.50
C GLN A 46 7.47 -3.76 24.68
N HIS A 47 8.51 -4.18 23.96
CA HIS A 47 9.05 -5.55 23.96
C HIS A 47 7.99 -6.65 23.80
N THR A 48 6.87 -6.32 23.15
CA THR A 48 5.70 -7.20 23.12
C THR A 48 5.82 -8.23 22.00
N ASN A 49 6.53 -7.90 20.92
CA ASN A 49 6.80 -8.79 19.78
C ASN A 49 8.22 -8.53 19.24
N SER A 50 8.82 -9.55 18.63
CA SER A 50 10.06 -9.40 17.85
C SER A 50 9.77 -8.81 16.45
N VAL A 51 10.82 -8.30 15.80
CA VAL A 51 10.74 -7.83 14.41
C VAL A 51 10.23 -8.95 13.48
N ASP A 52 10.71 -10.18 13.65
CA ASP A 52 10.28 -11.33 12.83
C ASP A 52 8.77 -11.59 12.93
N VAL A 53 8.19 -11.48 14.13
CA VAL A 53 6.75 -11.65 14.35
C VAL A 53 5.96 -10.56 13.63
N ILE A 54 6.44 -9.32 13.68
CA ILE A 54 5.81 -8.18 12.99
C ILE A 54 5.86 -8.39 11.48
N VAL A 55 7.02 -8.76 10.92
CA VAL A 55 7.20 -9.01 9.48
C VAL A 55 6.27 -10.14 9.02
N GLN A 56 6.27 -11.27 9.74
CA GLN A 56 5.40 -12.40 9.42
C GLN A 56 3.91 -12.01 9.46
N LEU A 57 3.52 -11.15 10.41
CA LEU A 57 2.16 -10.63 10.52
C LEU A 57 1.77 -9.78 9.30
N MET A 58 2.67 -8.90 8.87
CA MET A 58 2.49 -8.07 7.68
C MET A 58 2.33 -8.95 6.43
N GLU A 59 3.28 -9.84 6.17
CA GLU A 59 3.29 -10.75 5.01
C GLU A 59 2.03 -11.62 4.95
N THR A 60 1.64 -12.22 6.08
CA THR A 60 0.44 -13.07 6.16
C THR A 60 -0.81 -12.25 5.86
N SER A 61 -0.92 -11.04 6.38
CA SER A 61 -2.08 -10.17 6.15
C SER A 61 -2.18 -9.70 4.70
N MET A 62 -1.04 -9.35 4.07
CA MET A 62 -0.98 -8.98 2.66
C MET A 62 -1.29 -10.17 1.76
N THR A 63 -0.68 -11.33 2.01
CA THR A 63 -0.93 -12.55 1.25
C THR A 63 -2.41 -12.94 1.27
N SER A 64 -3.02 -12.96 2.46
CA SER A 64 -4.43 -13.34 2.63
C SER A 64 -5.41 -12.36 1.96
N ASN A 65 -5.02 -11.09 1.78
CA ASN A 65 -5.87 -10.08 1.15
C ASN A 65 -5.49 -9.76 -0.32
N TYR A 66 -4.45 -10.40 -0.86
CA TYR A 66 -3.91 -10.07 -2.18
C TYR A 66 -4.97 -10.16 -3.30
N LEU A 67 -5.74 -11.25 -3.34
CA LEU A 67 -6.78 -11.44 -4.35
C LEU A 67 -7.90 -10.39 -4.25
N GLN A 68 -8.26 -9.99 -3.04
CA GLN A 68 -9.25 -8.93 -2.83
C GLN A 68 -8.70 -7.58 -3.31
N THR A 69 -7.43 -7.29 -3.05
CA THR A 69 -6.78 -6.08 -3.57
C THR A 69 -6.67 -6.09 -5.09
N LEU A 70 -6.34 -7.23 -5.71
CA LEU A 70 -6.37 -7.37 -7.18
C LEU A 70 -7.76 -7.09 -7.75
N LYS A 71 -8.82 -7.56 -7.10
CA LYS A 71 -10.20 -7.25 -7.50
C LYS A 71 -10.49 -5.75 -7.43
N THR A 72 -10.02 -5.07 -6.38
CA THR A 72 -10.12 -3.60 -6.27
C THR A 72 -9.39 -2.90 -7.41
N VAL A 73 -8.15 -3.32 -7.72
CA VAL A 73 -7.36 -2.77 -8.84
C VAL A 73 -8.09 -2.96 -10.16
N GLN A 74 -8.66 -4.15 -10.39
CA GLN A 74 -9.45 -4.46 -11.59
C GLN A 74 -10.68 -3.56 -11.72
N ASN A 75 -11.44 -3.36 -10.64
CA ASN A 75 -12.61 -2.47 -10.67
C ASN A 75 -12.22 -1.03 -11.01
N VAL A 76 -11.13 -0.52 -10.42
CA VAL A 76 -10.64 0.84 -10.72
C VAL A 76 -10.15 0.95 -12.17
N LEU A 77 -9.49 -0.09 -12.68
CA LEU A 77 -9.08 -0.16 -14.08
C LEU A 77 -10.27 -0.07 -15.03
N GLU A 78 -11.33 -0.83 -14.78
CA GLU A 78 -12.57 -0.82 -15.58
C GLU A 78 -13.21 0.57 -15.58
N LEU A 79 -13.29 1.22 -14.41
CA LEU A 79 -13.81 2.59 -14.30
C LEU A 79 -12.97 3.58 -15.13
N CYS A 80 -11.64 3.50 -15.06
CA CYS A 80 -10.77 4.36 -15.87
C CYS A 80 -10.92 4.11 -17.37
N GLN A 81 -11.12 2.86 -17.79
CA GLN A 81 -11.37 2.50 -19.19
C GLN A 81 -12.71 3.04 -19.68
N GLU A 82 -13.76 2.94 -18.86
CA GLU A 82 -15.09 3.49 -19.16
C GLU A 82 -15.05 5.02 -19.27
N GLU A 83 -14.42 5.70 -18.30
CA GLU A 83 -14.23 7.16 -18.31
C GLU A 83 -13.47 7.62 -19.55
N ARG A 84 -12.42 6.89 -19.94
CA ARG A 84 -11.64 7.20 -21.14
C ARG A 84 -12.47 7.05 -22.40
N GLY A 85 -13.31 6.01 -22.49
CA GLY A 85 -14.23 5.81 -23.62
C GLY A 85 -15.28 6.91 -23.77
N LYS A 86 -15.68 7.53 -22.66
CA LYS A 86 -16.62 8.67 -22.63
C LYS A 86 -15.94 10.03 -22.86
N THR A 87 -14.62 10.10 -22.73
CA THR A 87 -13.88 11.37 -22.84
C THR A 87 -13.75 11.81 -24.30
N VAL A 88 -14.29 12.98 -24.64
CA VAL A 88 -14.16 13.57 -25.98
C VAL A 88 -12.75 14.12 -26.17
N ALA A 89 -11.87 13.30 -26.75
CA ALA A 89 -10.45 13.60 -26.94
C ALA A 89 -10.17 14.89 -27.74
N ASN A 90 -11.11 15.31 -28.60
CA ASN A 90 -10.97 16.50 -29.46
C ASN A 90 -11.36 17.82 -28.76
N SER A 91 -11.50 17.82 -27.43
CA SER A 91 -11.69 19.04 -26.65
C SER A 91 -10.40 19.42 -25.90
N PHE A 92 -10.17 20.72 -25.67
CA PHE A 92 -8.96 21.23 -25.00
C PHE A 92 -8.71 20.63 -23.60
N TYR A 93 -9.79 20.23 -22.92
CA TYR A 93 -9.71 19.52 -21.63
C TYR A 93 -9.72 17.98 -21.80
N GLY A 94 -10.44 17.46 -22.78
CA GLY A 94 -10.54 16.01 -23.02
C GLY A 94 -9.24 15.36 -23.50
N GLY A 95 -8.38 16.07 -24.22
CA GLY A 95 -7.05 15.56 -24.58
C GLY A 95 -6.18 15.27 -23.34
N ARG A 96 -6.09 16.24 -22.42
CA ARG A 96 -5.33 16.10 -21.16
C ARG A 96 -5.91 15.03 -20.24
N GLU A 97 -7.24 14.94 -20.16
CA GLU A 97 -7.90 13.92 -19.34
C GLU A 97 -7.70 12.52 -19.93
N SER A 98 -7.81 12.37 -21.24
CA SER A 98 -7.54 11.09 -21.93
C SER A 98 -6.11 10.62 -21.70
N ASP A 99 -5.12 11.51 -21.77
CA ASP A 99 -3.71 11.20 -21.48
C ASP A 99 -3.49 10.81 -20.01
N ARG A 100 -4.17 11.49 -19.07
CA ARG A 100 -4.14 11.17 -17.64
C ARG A 100 -4.69 9.76 -17.39
N LEU A 101 -5.85 9.45 -17.97
CA LEU A 101 -6.49 8.14 -17.87
C LEU A 101 -5.64 7.05 -18.52
N ALA A 102 -5.02 7.30 -19.68
CA ALA A 102 -4.13 6.35 -20.34
C ALA A 102 -2.90 5.99 -19.48
N LYS A 103 -2.27 6.99 -18.85
CA LYS A 103 -1.17 6.79 -17.90
C LYS A 103 -1.63 5.98 -16.68
N ARG A 104 -2.82 6.29 -16.18
CA ARG A 104 -3.42 5.58 -15.03
C ARG A 104 -3.70 4.12 -15.35
N ILE A 105 -4.33 3.84 -16.48
CA ILE A 105 -4.61 2.48 -16.99
C ILE A 105 -3.32 1.68 -17.10
N THR A 106 -2.29 2.24 -17.76
CA THR A 106 -0.99 1.58 -17.94
C THR A 106 -0.34 1.21 -16.60
N ALA A 107 -0.44 2.10 -15.61
CA ALA A 107 0.09 1.83 -14.27
C ALA A 107 -0.69 0.69 -13.58
N LEU A 108 -2.02 0.73 -13.61
CA LEU A 108 -2.87 -0.32 -13.03
C LEU A 108 -2.70 -1.68 -13.71
N GLU A 109 -2.47 -1.71 -15.03
CA GLU A 109 -2.15 -2.95 -15.75
C GLU A 109 -0.79 -3.52 -15.30
N LYS A 110 0.20 -2.65 -15.08
CA LYS A 110 1.52 -3.06 -14.56
C LYS A 110 1.42 -3.59 -13.13
N SER A 111 0.60 -2.99 -12.26
CA SER A 111 0.52 -3.45 -10.87
C SER A 111 -0.09 -4.86 -10.75
N LYS A 112 -0.92 -5.27 -11.71
CA LYS A 112 -1.46 -6.64 -11.77
C LYS A 112 -0.42 -7.71 -12.12
N THR A 113 0.71 -7.33 -12.71
CA THR A 113 1.78 -8.27 -13.07
C THR A 113 2.89 -8.35 -12.01
N MET A 114 2.81 -7.53 -10.95
CA MET A 114 3.74 -7.58 -9.84
C MET A 114 3.55 -8.88 -9.05
N SER A 115 4.65 -9.52 -8.67
CA SER A 115 4.61 -10.67 -7.77
C SER A 115 4.11 -10.22 -6.39
N PRO A 116 3.28 -11.03 -5.70
CA PRO A 116 2.96 -10.78 -4.30
C PRO A 116 4.23 -10.63 -3.44
N LEU A 117 5.27 -11.41 -3.73
CA LEU A 117 6.55 -11.34 -3.01
C LEU A 117 7.20 -9.95 -3.18
N ASP A 118 7.31 -9.46 -4.42
CA ASP A 118 7.91 -8.14 -4.69
C ASP A 118 7.14 -7.01 -4.01
N ILE A 119 5.80 -7.11 -3.98
CA ILE A 119 4.92 -6.15 -3.29
C ILE A 119 5.20 -6.17 -1.80
N MET A 120 5.24 -7.36 -1.19
CA MET A 120 5.45 -7.52 0.25
C MET A 120 6.85 -7.06 0.65
N ASP A 121 7.88 -7.48 -0.08
CA ASP A 121 9.27 -7.07 0.15
C ASP A 121 9.41 -5.56 0.10
N GLN A 122 8.79 -4.89 -0.89
CA GLN A 122 8.83 -3.44 -0.98
C GLN A 122 8.20 -2.78 0.26
N ILE A 123 7.02 -3.24 0.68
CA ILE A 123 6.28 -2.65 1.80
C ILE A 123 7.02 -2.89 3.12
N VAL A 124 7.49 -4.11 3.35
CA VAL A 124 8.25 -4.47 4.55
C VAL A 124 9.51 -3.63 4.65
N ASN A 125 10.28 -3.51 3.56
CA ASN A 125 11.50 -2.71 3.57
C ASN A 125 11.22 -1.22 3.82
N ASP A 126 10.23 -0.63 3.14
CA ASP A 126 9.85 0.77 3.34
C ASP A 126 9.44 1.03 4.80
N VAL A 127 8.66 0.11 5.40
CA VAL A 127 8.21 0.21 6.80
C VAL A 127 9.37 0.06 7.77
N LEU A 128 10.26 -0.92 7.57
CA LEU A 128 11.38 -1.15 8.49
C LEU A 128 12.38 0.00 8.47
N ILE A 129 12.65 0.59 7.30
CA ILE A 129 13.50 1.78 7.17
C ILE A 129 12.88 2.95 7.98
N GLU A 130 11.61 3.24 7.76
CA GLU A 130 10.92 4.32 8.47
C GLU A 130 10.77 4.03 9.98
N ALA A 131 10.56 2.78 10.37
CA ALA A 131 10.46 2.37 11.77
C ALA A 131 11.80 2.51 12.49
N SER A 132 12.92 2.16 11.84
CA SER A 132 14.27 2.37 12.40
C SER A 132 14.53 3.84 12.68
N ILE A 133 14.25 4.72 11.71
CA ILE A 133 14.43 6.17 11.86
C ILE A 133 13.62 6.70 13.06
N LYS A 134 12.38 6.23 13.22
CA LYS A 134 11.48 6.63 14.31
C LYS A 134 11.93 6.08 15.66
N TYR A 135 12.40 4.84 15.71
CA TYR A 135 12.89 4.21 16.93
C TYR A 135 14.13 4.93 17.46
N ASP A 136 15.10 5.21 16.58
CA ASP A 136 16.34 5.93 16.93
C ASP A 136 16.06 7.36 17.41
N SER A 137 15.07 8.03 16.81
CA SER A 137 14.65 9.37 17.23
C SER A 137 13.99 9.40 18.61
N ALA A 138 13.41 8.28 19.05
CA ALA A 138 12.71 8.15 20.34
C ALA A 138 13.60 7.62 21.47
N ASN A 139 14.76 7.03 21.14
CA ASN A 139 15.75 6.49 22.09
C ASN A 139 17.16 7.01 21.73
N PRO A 140 17.46 8.30 22.00
CA PRO A 140 18.76 8.91 21.67
C PRO A 140 19.94 8.40 22.53
#